data_AF-A0A9P6UDW2-F1
#
_entry.id   AF-A0A9P6UDW2-F1
#
_cell.length_a   1.000
_cell.length_b   1.000
_cell.length_c   1.000
_cell.angle_alpha   90.00
_cell.angle_beta   90.00
_cell.angle_gamma   90.00
#
_symmetry.space_group_name_H-M   'P 1'
#
loop_
_entity.id
_entity.type
_entity.pdbx_description
1 polymer ?
#
loop_
_entity_poly.entity_id
_entity_poly.type
_entity_poly.pdbx_seq_one_letter_code
_entity_poly.pdbx_strand_id
1 'polypeptide(L)' 'MTANHLNLFCIVEGESESHAFQLKNIPLSDNVDDLKEEIKAKKTVAFSDIDADQLTLWRVSIPVGDDDDDDEHPILLDE' A
#
# COMPACT_ATOMS: atom_id res chain seq x y z
N MET A 1 2.06 -16.32 -23.09
CA MET A 1 2.25 -16.53 -21.65
C MET A 1 2.00 -15.19 -20.98
N THR A 2 0.85 -15.03 -20.32
CA THR A 2 0.53 -13.82 -19.56
C THR A 2 1.52 -13.75 -18.41
N ALA A 3 2.37 -12.74 -18.42
CA ALA A 3 3.34 -12.55 -17.37
C ALA A 3 2.57 -12.08 -16.12
N ASN A 4 2.44 -12.97 -15.14
CA ASN A 4 1.76 -12.70 -13.88
C ASN A 4 2.65 -11.76 -13.07
N HIS A 5 2.41 -10.45 -13.22
CA HIS A 5 3.05 -9.43 -12.41
C HIS A 5 2.03 -8.73 -11.53
N LEU A 6 2.48 -8.34 -10.35
CA LEU A 6 1.71 -7.59 -9.37
C LEU A 6 2.13 -6.12 -9.42
N ASN A 7 1.15 -5.23 -9.27
CA ASN A 7 1.40 -3.84 -8.96
C ASN A 7 0.89 -3.58 -7.54
N LEU A 8 1.76 -3.04 -6.69
CA LEU A 8 1.44 -2.76 -5.29
C LEU A 8 1.47 -1.25 -5.05
N PHE A 9 0.54 -0.79 -4.21
CA PHE A 9 0.62 0.50 -3.55
C PHE A 9 1.03 0.27 -2.10
N CYS A 10 2.08 0.97 -1.68
CA CYS A 10 2.69 0.80 -0.38
C CYS A 10 2.73 2.15 0.34
N ILE A 11 2.45 2.12 1.64
CA ILE A 11 2.62 3.24 2.56
C ILE A 11 3.63 2.84 3.62
N VAL A 12 4.31 3.84 4.20
CA VAL A 12 5.16 3.61 5.36
C VAL A 12 4.38 3.94 6.61
N GLU A 13 4.43 3.07 7.60
CA GLU A 13 3.77 3.29 8.88
C GLU A 13 4.22 4.62 9.50
N GLY A 14 3.25 5.44 9.92
CA GLY A 14 3.50 6.78 10.45
C GLY A 14 3.65 7.88 9.40
N GLU A 15 3.70 7.56 8.11
CA GLU A 15 3.62 8.55 7.03
C GLU A 15 2.17 8.74 6.53
N SER A 16 1.90 9.93 5.99
CA SER A 16 0.62 10.22 5.34
C SER A 16 0.47 9.42 4.03
N GLU A 17 -0.79 9.12 3.68
CA GLU A 17 -1.15 8.41 2.44
C GLU A 17 -0.65 9.14 1.19
N SER A 18 -0.48 10.45 1.25
CA SER A 18 0.11 11.27 0.18
C SER A 18 1.56 10.89 -0.18
N HIS A 19 2.28 10.23 0.74
CA HIS A 19 3.63 9.69 0.50
C HIS A 19 3.60 8.21 0.08
N ALA A 20 2.42 7.66 -0.26
CA ALA A 20 2.31 6.35 -0.86
C ALA A 20 3.17 6.25 -2.12
N PHE A 21 3.76 5.09 -2.31
CA PHE A 21 4.57 4.79 -3.49
C PHE A 21 4.09 3.52 -4.16
N GLN A 22 4.31 3.47 -5.47
CA GLN A 22 3.89 2.35 -6.29
C GLN A 22 5.10 1.49 -6.68
N LEU A 23 4.96 0.18 -6.50
CA LEU A 23 5.82 -0.84 -7.07
C LEU A 23 5.08 -1.48 -8.25
N LYS A 24 5.76 -1.61 -9.39
CA LYS A 24 5.18 -2.11 -10.63
C LYS A 24 5.98 -3.30 -11.12
N ASN A 25 5.31 -4.19 -11.85
CA ASN A 25 5.94 -5.31 -12.55
C ASN A 25 6.62 -6.31 -11.60
N ILE A 26 6.11 -6.48 -10.38
CA ILE A 26 6.68 -7.44 -9.42
C ILE A 26 6.33 -8.86 -9.89
N PRO A 27 7.31 -9.73 -10.17
CA PRO A 27 7.05 -11.11 -10.57
C PRO A 27 6.28 -11.86 -9.48
N LEU A 28 5.19 -12.55 -9.83
CA LEU A 28 4.50 -13.42 -8.86
C LEU A 28 5.34 -14.65 -8.44
N SER A 29 6.44 -14.92 -9.14
CA SER A 29 7.38 -15.98 -8.77
C SER A 29 8.37 -15.54 -7.68
N ASP A 30 8.46 -14.24 -7.41
CA ASP A 30 9.37 -13.71 -6.39
C ASP A 30 8.78 -13.88 -5.00
N ASN A 31 9.65 -13.95 -4.00
CA ASN A 31 9.26 -14.15 -2.62
C ASN A 31 9.10 -12.81 -1.91
N VAL A 32 8.63 -12.89 -0.67
CA VAL A 32 8.49 -11.71 0.19
C VAL A 32 9.84 -11.05 0.47
N ASP A 33 10.94 -11.81 0.44
CA ASP A 33 12.30 -11.28 0.65
C ASP A 33 12.72 -10.36 -0.51
N ASP A 34 12.54 -10.82 -1.75
CA ASP A 34 12.78 -10.03 -2.96
C ASP A 34 11.93 -8.74 -2.95
N LEU A 35 10.67 -8.84 -2.50
CA LEU A 35 9.80 -7.68 -2.34
C LEU A 35 10.32 -6.67 -1.30
N LYS A 36 10.90 -7.13 -0.19
CA LYS A 36 11.50 -6.25 0.82
C LYS A 36 12.71 -5.51 0.25
N GLU A 37 13.54 -6.19 -0.54
CA GLU A 37 14.68 -5.56 -1.21
C GLU A 37 14.23 -4.48 -2.20
N GLU A 38 13.20 -4.77 -3.02
CA GLU A 38 12.59 -3.80 -3.94
C GLU A 38 12.04 -2.57 -3.21
N ILE A 39 11.36 -2.76 -2.07
CA ILE A 39 10.85 -1.66 -1.23
C ILE A 39 12.00 -0.79 -0.71
N LYS A 40 13.06 -1.41 -0.17
CA LYS A 40 14.24 -0.71 0.32
C LYS A 40 14.93 0.07 -0.80
N ALA A 41 15.08 -0.54 -1.98
CA ALA A 41 15.66 0.11 -3.16
C ALA A 41 14.80 1.28 -3.67
N LYS A 42 13.47 1.21 -3.50
CA LYS A 42 12.56 2.30 -3.88
C LYS A 42 12.62 3.50 -2.92
N LYS A 43 12.72 3.25 -1.62
CA LYS A 43 12.82 4.28 -0.56
C LYS A 43 14.15 4.19 0.17
N THR A 44 15.25 4.28 -0.58
CA THR A 44 16.61 4.17 -0.03
C THR A 44 16.88 5.16 1.10
N VAL A 45 16.37 6.39 1.01
CA VAL A 45 16.55 7.40 2.06
C VAL A 45 15.81 7.02 3.35
N ALA A 46 14.57 6.55 3.25
CA ALA A 46 13.77 6.21 4.43
C ALA A 46 14.22 4.92 5.11
N PHE A 47 14.83 4.00 4.34
CA PHE A 47 15.25 2.67 4.80
C PHE A 47 16.77 2.48 4.72
N SER A 48 17.56 3.56 4.70
CA SER A 48 19.02 3.47 4.51
C SER A 48 19.70 2.70 5.64
N ASP A 49 19.20 2.88 6.87
CA ASP A 49 19.75 2.29 8.09
C ASP A 49 19.09 0.95 8.47
N ILE A 50 18.13 0.47 7.67
CA ILE A 50 17.34 -0.72 7.98
C ILE A 50 17.66 -1.79 6.93
N ASP A 51 18.07 -2.98 7.37
CA ASP A 51 18.22 -4.12 6.46
C ASP A 51 16.89 -4.57 5.87
N ALA A 52 16.90 -5.02 4.61
CA ALA A 52 15.67 -5.38 3.91
C ALA A 52 14.88 -6.45 4.68
N ASP A 53 15.56 -7.49 5.20
CA ASP A 53 14.96 -8.54 6.02
C ASP A 53 14.22 -8.00 7.27
N GLN A 54 14.70 -6.89 7.85
CA GLN A 54 14.13 -6.28 9.04
C GLN A 54 12.84 -5.49 8.75
N LEU A 55 12.50 -5.27 7.48
CA LEU A 55 11.23 -4.65 7.11
C LEU A 55 10.06 -5.59 7.43
N THR A 56 9.13 -5.09 8.23
CA THR A 56 7.84 -5.78 8.48
C THR A 56 6.83 -5.30 7.45
N LEU A 57 6.30 -6.23 6.66
CA LEU A 57 5.29 -5.95 5.64
C LEU A 57 3.91 -6.37 6.14
N TRP A 58 2.95 -5.45 6.04
CA TRP A 58 1.55 -5.69 6.39
C TRP A 58 0.72 -5.68 5.12
N ARG A 59 -0.09 -6.73 4.92
CA ARG A 59 -1.15 -6.68 3.90
C ARG A 59 -2.34 -5.93 4.48
N VAL A 60 -2.47 -4.67 4.09
CA VAL A 60 -3.58 -3.80 4.51
C VAL A 60 -4.59 -3.66 3.39
N SER A 61 -5.86 -3.50 3.76
CA SER A 61 -6.92 -3.05 2.87
C SER A 61 -7.30 -1.65 3.31
N ILE A 62 -6.70 -0.64 2.67
CA ILE A 62 -6.98 0.76 2.95
C ILE A 62 -8.20 1.14 2.11
N PRO A 63 -9.34 1.51 2.73
CA PRO A 63 -10.44 2.10 1.99
C PRO A 63 -9.96 3.48 1.52
N VAL A 64 -9.55 3.57 0.25
CA VAL A 64 -9.50 4.86 -0.44
C VAL A 64 -10.94 5.30 -0.53
N GLY A 65 -11.36 6.22 0.34
CA GLY A 65 -12.69 6.79 0.27
C GLY A 65 -12.90 7.33 -1.14
N ASP A 66 -13.86 6.76 -1.87
CA ASP A 66 -14.77 7.66 -2.54
C ASP A 66 -15.36 8.52 -1.42
N ASP A 67 -15.40 9.83 -1.65
CA ASP A 67 -16.24 10.74 -0.91
C ASP A 67 -17.62 10.05 -0.84
N ASP A 68 -17.90 9.36 0.27
CA ASP A 68 -19.24 8.94 0.62
C ASP A 68 -19.90 10.26 0.97
N ASP A 69 -20.40 10.88 -0.10
CA ASP A 69 -21.35 11.97 -0.10
C ASP A 69 -22.23 11.78 1.14
N ASP A 70 -22.10 12.71 2.07
CA ASP A 70 -22.96 12.89 3.24
C ASP A 70 -24.39 13.22 2.74
N ASP A 71 -25.04 12.29 2.02
CA ASP A 71 -26.40 12.42 1.50
C ASP A 71 -27.10 11.06 1.45
N GLU A 72 -27.38 10.48 2.62
CA GLU A 72 -28.53 9.56 2.77
C GLU A 72 -29.32 9.88 4.05
N HIS A 73 -29.96 11.06 3.98
CA HIS A 73 -31.28 11.42 4.50
C HIS A 73 -31.54 11.56 6.03
N PRO A 74 -32.03 12.74 6.50
CA PRO A 74 -32.62 12.85 7.83
C PRO A 74 -33.89 11.98 7.89
N ILE A 75 -33.95 11.08 8.87
CA ILE A 75 -35.16 10.32 9.21
C ILE A 75 -36.26 11.33 9.61
N LEU A 76 -37.24 11.55 8.73
CA LEU A 76 -38.51 12.16 9.09
C LEU A 76 -39.30 11.15 9.94
N LEU A 77 -39.28 11.37 11.26
CA LEU A 77 -40.25 10.79 12.17
C LEU A 77 -41.37 11.81 12.35
N ASP A 78 -42.34 11.80 11.44
CA ASP A 78 -43.63 12.47 11.68
C ASP A 78 -44.53 11.48 12.43
N GLU A 79 -44.98 11.91 13.61
CA GLU A 79 -45.87 11.19 14.55
C GLU A 79 -47.36 11.36 14.16
#